data_AF-A0AAW6XTY4-F1
#
_entry.id   AF-A0AAW6XTY4-F1
#
_cell.length_a   1.000
_cell.length_b   1.000
_cell.length_c   1.000
_cell.angle_alpha   90.00
_cell.angle_beta   90.00
_cell.angle_gamma   90.00
#
_symmetry.space_group_name_H-M   'P 1'
#
loop_
_entity.id
_entity.type
_entity.pdbx_description
1 polymer ?
#
loop_
_entity_poly.entity_id
_entity_poly.type
_entity_poly.pdbx_seq_one_letter_code
_entity_poly.pdbx_strand_id
1 'polypeptide(L)'
;MSFQKLIKTNLLLFIVIIVLEFLFAAGSATSSYIIQFAYNQLVKNILLGFLLIIASSVFLSFVSYILSSLATYLFSKQTQKYIHSIRHKLISEYYHDKAPKVA
;
A
#
# COMPACT_ATOMS: atom_id res chain seq x y z
N MET A 1 6.99 2.63 19.55
CA MET A 1 6.36 3.36 18.42
C MET A 1 4.89 3.58 18.77
N SER A 2 4.36 4.82 18.74
CA SER A 2 2.93 5.02 19.00
C SER A 2 2.18 5.06 17.68
N PHE A 3 1.27 4.11 17.47
CA PHE A 3 0.45 3.99 16.26
C PHE A 3 -0.33 5.29 15.96
N GLN A 4 -0.90 5.91 16.99
CA GLN A 4 -1.60 7.20 16.87
C GLN A 4 -0.69 8.32 16.34
N LYS A 5 0.60 8.34 16.74
CA LYS A 5 1.54 9.36 16.27
C LYS A 5 2.00 9.11 14.84
N LEU A 6 2.08 7.86 14.39
CA LEU A 6 2.32 7.52 12.99
C LEU A 6 1.20 8.08 12.10
N ILE A 7 -0.07 7.83 12.46
CA ILE A 7 -1.23 8.33 11.74
C ILE A 7 -1.21 9.87 11.66
N LYS A 8 -0.97 10.53 12.81
CA LYS A 8 -0.93 11.99 12.90
C LYS A 8 0.28 12.63 12.21
N THR A 9 1.29 11.86 11.81
CA THR A 9 2.44 12.38 11.05
C THR A 9 2.03 12.91 9.67
N ASN A 10 1.11 12.19 9.01
CA ASN A 10 0.47 12.66 7.78
C ASN A 10 -0.87 11.93 7.58
N LEU A 11 -1.95 12.56 8.07
CA LEU A 11 -3.30 11.97 8.04
C LEU A 11 -3.79 11.72 6.61
N LEU A 12 -3.54 12.68 5.71
CA LEU A 12 -3.98 12.57 4.32
C LEU A 12 -3.29 11.38 3.62
N LEU A 13 -1.97 11.25 3.79
CA LEU A 13 -1.22 10.13 3.22
C LEU A 13 -1.65 8.78 3.82
N PHE A 14 -1.97 8.75 5.11
CA PHE A 14 -2.50 7.54 5.77
C PHE A 14 -3.86 7.13 5.19
N ILE A 15 -4.76 8.08 4.97
CA ILE A 15 -6.06 7.81 4.31
C ILE A 15 -5.85 7.27 2.90
N VAL A 16 -4.92 7.86 2.13
CA VAL A 16 -4.58 7.37 0.79
C VAL A 16 -4.07 5.92 0.83
N ILE A 17 -3.20 5.57 1.78
CA ILE A 17 -2.71 4.19 1.95
C ILE A 17 -3.88 3.23 2.22
N ILE A 18 -4.81 3.59 3.11
CA ILE A 18 -5.99 2.76 3.40
C ILE A 18 -6.86 2.57 2.16
N VAL A 19 -7.10 3.63 1.39
CA VAL A 19 -7.90 3.54 0.16
C VAL A 19 -7.21 2.63 -0.86
N LEU A 20 -5.89 2.74 -1.02
CA LEU A 20 -5.13 1.87 -1.93
C LEU A 20 -5.20 0.40 -1.52
N GLU A 21 -5.05 0.10 -0.23
CA GLU A 21 -5.20 -1.26 0.31
C GLU A 21 -6.62 -1.81 0.11
N PHE A 22 -7.64 -0.97 0.29
CA PHE A 22 -9.03 -1.37 0.05
C PHE A 22 -9.27 -1.70 -1.43
N LEU A 23 -8.76 -0.87 -2.35
CA LEU A 23 -8.83 -1.12 -3.79
C LEU A 23 -8.06 -2.37 -4.22
N PHE A 24 -6.88 -2.60 -3.62
CA PHE A 24 -6.12 -3.83 -3.81
C PHE A 24 -6.95 -5.06 -3.40
N ALA A 25 -7.48 -5.07 -2.18
CA ALA A 25 -8.27 -6.18 -1.65
C ALA A 25 -9.52 -6.43 -2.49
N ALA A 26 -10.24 -5.37 -2.88
CA ALA A 26 -11.41 -5.47 -3.75
C ALA A 26 -11.04 -6.08 -5.12
N GLY A 27 -10.01 -5.55 -5.79
CA GLY A 27 -9.58 -6.06 -7.08
C GLY A 27 -9.09 -7.51 -7.04
N SER A 28 -8.35 -7.89 -5.98
CA SER A 28 -7.88 -9.27 -5.78
C SER A 28 -9.02 -10.25 -5.51
N ALA A 29 -10.05 -9.83 -4.76
CA ALA A 29 -11.24 -10.64 -4.55
C ALA A 29 -12.01 -10.79 -5.87
N THR A 30 -12.21 -9.70 -6.60
CA THR A 30 -12.92 -9.72 -7.88
C THR A 30 -12.21 -10.59 -8.92
N SER A 31 -10.88 -10.51 -9.05
CA SER A 31 -10.14 -11.34 -10.00
C SER A 31 -10.28 -12.84 -9.71
N SER A 32 -10.37 -13.20 -8.42
CA SER A 32 -10.62 -14.57 -7.97
C SER A 32 -12.02 -15.06 -8.35
N TYR A 33 -13.05 -14.21 -8.19
CA TYR A 33 -14.43 -14.56 -8.57
C TYR A 33 -14.62 -14.65 -10.10
N ILE A 34 -13.87 -13.86 -10.87
CA ILE A 34 -13.93 -13.84 -12.34
C ILE A 34 -13.63 -15.22 -12.96
N ILE A 35 -12.83 -16.06 -12.29
CA ILE A 35 -12.51 -17.43 -12.74
C ILE A 35 -13.77 -18.28 -12.95
N GLN A 36 -14.81 -18.12 -12.11
CA GLN A 36 -16.06 -18.87 -12.27
C GLN A 36 -16.75 -18.52 -13.60
N PHE A 37 -16.72 -17.25 -14.01
CA PHE A 37 -17.27 -16.83 -15.29
C PHE A 37 -16.44 -17.37 -16.46
N ALA A 38 -15.11 -17.51 -16.30
CA ALA A 38 -14.25 -18.12 -17.31
C ALA A 38 -14.65 -19.60 -17.52
N TYR A 39 -14.82 -20.37 -16.45
CA TYR A 39 -15.29 -21.76 -16.54
C TYR A 39 -16.64 -21.89 -17.24
N ASN A 40 -17.58 -20.98 -16.98
CA ASN A 40 -18.88 -20.99 -17.64
C ASN A 40 -18.77 -20.80 -19.17
N GLN A 41 -17.78 -20.07 -19.67
CA GLN A 41 -17.53 -19.94 -21.12
C GLN A 41 -16.97 -21.23 -21.72
N LEU A 42 -16.10 -21.93 -20.99
CA LEU A 42 -15.59 -23.26 -21.39
C LEU A 42 -16.73 -24.28 -21.48
N VAL A 43 -17.64 -24.32 -20.51
CA VAL A 43 -18.82 -25.21 -20.53
C VAL A 43 -19.70 -24.94 -21.75
N LYS A 44 -19.75 -23.69 -22.22
CA LYS A 44 -20.47 -23.29 -23.44
C LYS A 44 -19.68 -23.51 -24.73
N ASN A 45 -18.47 -24.07 -24.66
CA ASN A 45 -17.51 -24.20 -25.78
C ASN A 45 -17.14 -22.86 -26.46
N ILE A 46 -17.20 -21.74 -25.72
CA ILE A 46 -16.87 -20.41 -26.24
C ILE A 46 -15.44 -20.04 -25.82
N LEU A 47 -14.45 -20.53 -26.58
CA LEU A 47 -13.03 -20.33 -26.27
C LEU A 47 -12.62 -18.84 -26.23
N LEU A 48 -13.12 -18.03 -27.16
CA LEU A 48 -12.82 -16.59 -27.19
C LEU A 48 -13.29 -15.90 -25.90
N GLY A 49 -14.50 -16.25 -25.42
CA GLY A 49 -15.07 -15.71 -24.19
C GLY A 49 -14.24 -16.10 -22.97
N PHE A 50 -13.78 -17.36 -22.90
CA PHE A 50 -12.84 -17.80 -21.87
C PHE A 50 -11.55 -16.99 -21.87
N LEU A 51 -10.90 -16.85 -23.04
CA LEU A 51 -9.63 -16.13 -23.17
C LEU A 51 -9.75 -14.65 -22.77
N LEU A 52 -10.83 -13.98 -23.17
CA LEU A 52 -11.09 -12.58 -22.79
C LEU A 52 -11.28 -12.42 -21.28
N ILE A 53 -11.99 -13.34 -20.64
CA ILE A 53 -12.22 -13.29 -19.19
C ILE A 53 -10.92 -13.54 -18.43
N ILE A 54 -10.11 -14.51 -18.86
CA ILE A 54 -8.79 -14.78 -18.25
C ILE A 54 -7.86 -13.57 -18.42
N ALA A 55 -7.78 -13.00 -19.62
CA ALA A 55 -6.97 -11.81 -19.86
C ALA A 55 -7.40 -10.63 -18.96
N SER A 56 -8.71 -10.45 -18.77
CA SER A 56 -9.25 -9.43 -17.87
C SER A 56 -8.89 -9.69 -16.40
N SER A 57 -8.93 -10.96 -15.95
CA SER A 57 -8.54 -11.33 -14.58
C SER A 57 -7.04 -11.10 -14.32
N VAL A 58 -6.19 -11.45 -15.28
CA VAL A 58 -4.74 -11.19 -15.21
C VAL A 58 -4.46 -9.69 -15.17
N PHE A 59 -5.12 -8.92 -16.03
CA PHE A 59 -4.99 -7.47 -16.04
C PHE A 59 -5.42 -6.84 -14.71
N LEU A 60 -6.58 -7.24 -14.17
CA LEU A 60 -7.06 -6.75 -12.89
C LEU A 60 -6.08 -7.09 -11.74
N SER A 61 -5.57 -8.32 -11.74
CA SER A 61 -4.59 -8.77 -10.74
C SER A 61 -3.28 -7.97 -10.83
N PHE A 62 -2.82 -7.66 -12.04
CA PHE A 62 -1.66 -6.79 -12.27
C PHE A 62 -1.89 -5.37 -11.73
N VAL A 63 -3.04 -4.76 -12.02
CA VAL A 63 -3.40 -3.43 -11.50
C VAL A 63 -3.47 -3.44 -9.97
N SER A 64 -4.12 -4.45 -9.38
CA SER A 64 -4.19 -4.64 -7.93
C SER A 64 -2.78 -4.71 -7.31
N TYR A 65 -1.87 -5.46 -7.91
CA TYR A 65 -0.49 -5.56 -7.43
C TYR A 65 0.24 -4.21 -7.43
N ILE A 66 0.05 -3.39 -8.47
CA ILE A 66 0.62 -2.03 -8.52
C ILE A 66 0.07 -1.18 -7.37
N LEU A 67 -1.22 -1.25 -7.08
CA LEU A 67 -1.83 -0.50 -5.98
C LEU A 67 -1.23 -0.90 -4.62
N SER A 68 -1.04 -2.20 -4.37
CA SER A 68 -0.40 -2.70 -3.14
C SER A 68 1.06 -2.24 -3.03
N SER A 69 1.81 -2.28 -4.15
CA SER A 69 3.19 -1.79 -4.19
C SER A 69 3.28 -0.29 -3.87
N LEU A 70 2.39 0.51 -4.43
CA LEU A 70 2.28 1.95 -4.14
C LEU A 70 1.91 2.20 -2.67
N ALA A 71 0.93 1.48 -2.12
CA ALA A 71 0.55 1.58 -0.72
C ALA A 71 1.75 1.28 0.21
N THR A 72 2.49 0.21 -0.09
CA THR A 72 3.70 -0.20 0.65
C THR A 72 4.80 0.87 0.59
N TYR A 73 5.03 1.46 -0.59
CA TYR A 73 6.00 2.54 -0.76
C TYR A 73 5.61 3.78 0.07
N LEU A 74 4.35 4.20 -0.01
CA LEU A 74 3.85 5.37 0.73
C LEU A 74 3.92 5.14 2.24
N PHE A 75 3.56 3.95 2.71
CA PHE A 75 3.64 3.57 4.12
C PHE A 75 5.09 3.59 4.63
N SER A 76 6.03 3.07 3.83
CA SER A 76 7.46 3.12 4.13
C SER A 76 7.96 4.55 4.25
N LYS A 77 7.56 5.42 3.31
CA LYS A 77 7.89 6.86 3.33
C LYS A 77 7.31 7.58 4.56
N GLN A 78 6.09 7.24 4.98
CA GLN A 78 5.47 7.79 6.20
C GLN A 78 6.24 7.35 7.45
N THR A 79 6.60 6.08 7.53
CA THR A 79 7.37 5.52 8.64
C THR A 79 8.74 6.19 8.76
N GLN A 80 9.44 6.41 7.65
CA GLN A 80 10.71 7.15 7.64
C GLN A 80 10.55 8.58 8.16
N LYS A 81 9.51 9.31 7.73
CA LYS A 81 9.23 10.67 8.25
C LYS A 81 8.99 10.67 9.76
N TYR A 82 8.23 9.70 10.26
CA TYR A 82 7.97 9.57 11.69
C TYR A 82 9.26 9.28 12.48
N ILE A 83 10.09 8.35 12.00
CA ILE A 83 11.39 8.03 12.61
C ILE A 83 12.31 9.26 12.59
N HIS A 84 12.34 10.01 11.48
CA HIS A 84 13.13 11.23 11.38
C HIS A 84 12.68 12.29 12.40
N SER A 85 11.37 12.46 12.60
CA SER A 85 10.82 13.36 13.62
C SER A 85 11.20 12.93 15.04
N ILE A 86 11.14 11.62 15.36
CA ILE A 86 11.61 11.11 16.65
C ILE A 86 13.10 11.40 16.85
N ARG A 87 13.93 11.10 15.84
CA ARG A 87 15.38 11.32 15.90
C ARG A 87 15.69 12.79 16.17
N HIS A 88 15.06 13.69 15.43
CA HIS A 88 15.26 15.12 15.63
C HIS A 88 14.87 15.56 17.05
N LYS A 89 13.74 15.05 17.58
CA LYS A 89 13.31 15.34 18.95
C LYS A 89 14.32 14.85 19.99
N LEU A 90 14.80 13.61 19.86
CA LEU A 90 15.82 13.03 20.73
C LEU A 90 17.12 13.83 20.71
N ILE A 91 17.61 14.20 19.52
CA ILE A 91 18.83 15.01 19.40
C ILE A 91 18.63 16.37 20.05
N SER A 92 17.50 17.03 19.78
CA SER A 92 17.24 18.35 20.35
C SER A 92 17.13 18.34 21.87
N GLU A 93 16.63 17.26 22.46
CA GLU A 93 16.34 17.15 23.89
C GLU A 93 17.56 16.67 24.70
N TYR A 94 18.44 15.86 24.11
CA TYR A 94 19.59 15.26 24.83
C TYR A 94 20.97 15.77 24.40
N TYR A 95 21.10 16.42 23.24
CA TYR A 95 22.40 16.78 22.66
C TYR A 95 22.62 18.29 22.46
N HIS A 96 21.67 19.17 22.82
CA HIS A 96 21.90 20.62 22.81
C HIS A 96 22.80 21.14 23.95
N ASP A 97 23.02 20.34 25.01
CA ASP A 97 23.67 20.82 26.25
C ASP A 97 25.15 20.42 26.42
N LYS A 98 25.80 19.95 25.34
CA LYS A 98 27.22 19.54 25.37
C LYS A 98 28.00 20.01 24.14
N ALA A 99 28.00 21.31 23.89
CA ALA A 99 29.18 21.92 23.27
C ALA A 99 30.16 22.26 24.41
N PRO A 100 31.24 21.48 24.64
CA PRO A 100 32.28 21.96 25.54
C PRO A 100 32.82 23.26 24.95
N LYS A 101 32.79 24.34 25.75
CA LYS A 101 33.55 25.54 25.44
C LYS A 101 35.02 25.12 25.36
N VAL A 102 35.53 25.02 24.14
CA VAL A 102 36.97 24.98 23.89
C VAL A 102 37.51 26.34 24.33
N ALA A 103 38.23 26.32 25.45
CA ALA A 103 39.03 27.42 25.97
C ALA A 103 40.36 27.49 25.21
#